data_AF-A0AAW1ERS1-F1
#
_entry.id   AF-A0AAW1ERS1-F1
#
_cell.length_a   1.000
_cell.length_b   1.000
_cell.length_c   1.000
_cell.angle_alpha   90.00
_cell.angle_beta   90.00
_cell.angle_gamma   90.00
#
_symmetry.space_group_name_H-M   'P 1'
#
loop_
_entity.id
_entity.type
_entity.pdbx_description
1 polymer ?
#
loop_
_entity_poly.entity_id
_entity_poly.type
_entity_poly.pdbx_seq_one_letter_code
_entity_poly.pdbx_strand_id
1 'polypeptide(L)'
;MKHRIFKELCQEMGSEFEVLLYHSNVRWLSRGKVLNRVFAMRVELALFLREHQHCHADCFEDSEFILILAYMADIFDALNHLNRQMQGGGVNIIEAEENLNAFKKKLPLWKQRTENDNFANVPLLDDCVSKIEDVSGIGDISVPEELKQAIAMHLDVLAKSLNG
;
A
#
# COMPACT_ATOMS: atom_id res chain seq x y z
N MET A 1 -17.26 18.69 11.09
CA MET A 1 -16.73 18.97 12.45
C MET A 1 -15.52 18.09 12.80
N LYS A 2 -15.52 16.77 12.50
CA LYS A 2 -14.39 15.86 12.81
C LYS A 2 -13.09 16.07 12.00
N HIS A 3 -13.18 16.62 10.78
CA HIS A 3 -12.00 16.87 9.93
C HIS A 3 -11.05 17.93 10.49
N ARG A 4 -11.55 18.97 11.18
CA ARG A 4 -10.69 20.02 11.75
C ARG A 4 -9.86 19.50 12.93
N ILE A 5 -10.48 18.65 13.75
CA ILE A 5 -9.85 18.01 14.91
C ILE A 5 -8.76 17.03 14.45
N PHE A 6 -9.05 16.18 13.46
CA PHE A 6 -8.03 15.28 12.89
C PHE A 6 -6.84 16.07 12.32
N LYS A 7 -7.11 17.19 11.65
CA LYS A 7 -6.05 18.07 11.14
C LYS A 7 -5.17 18.63 12.25
N GLU A 8 -5.76 19.14 13.33
CA GLU A 8 -5.04 19.68 14.48
C GLU A 8 -4.15 18.59 15.12
N LEU A 9 -4.66 17.37 15.30
CA LEU A 9 -3.88 16.22 15.79
C LEU A 9 -2.67 15.90 14.89
N CYS A 10 -2.87 15.82 13.57
CA CYS A 10 -1.76 15.56 12.64
C CYS A 10 -0.68 16.65 12.70
N GLN A 11 -1.06 17.91 12.90
CA GLN A 11 -0.11 19.02 13.04
C GLN A 11 0.70 18.93 14.35
N GLU A 12 0.04 18.59 15.45
CA GLU A 12 0.70 18.40 16.75
C GLU A 12 1.71 17.24 16.72
N MET A 13 1.41 16.18 15.97
CA MET A 13 2.27 15.00 15.83
C MET A 13 3.38 15.17 14.77
N GLY A 14 3.42 16.30 14.05
CA GLY A 14 4.41 16.53 12.99
C GLY A 14 4.25 15.60 11.79
N SER A 15 3.02 15.17 11.50
CA SER A 15 2.71 14.19 10.46
C SER A 15 3.07 14.70 9.06
N GLU A 16 3.44 13.78 8.16
CA GLU A 16 3.71 14.09 6.75
C GLU A 16 2.47 14.67 6.04
N PHE A 17 1.28 14.23 6.46
CA PHE A 17 0.02 14.68 5.89
C PHE A 17 -0.91 15.22 6.97
N GLU A 18 -1.54 16.36 6.70
CA GLU A 18 -2.51 16.96 7.64
C GLU A 18 -3.96 16.55 7.36
N VAL A 19 -4.22 15.91 6.21
CA VAL A 19 -5.58 15.58 5.75
C VAL A 19 -5.62 14.29 4.90
N LEU A 20 -6.65 13.47 5.15
CA LEU A 20 -7.03 12.38 4.27
C LEU A 20 -7.66 12.94 2.98
N LEU A 21 -7.28 12.37 1.82
CA LEU A 21 -7.91 12.74 0.55
C LEU A 21 -9.31 12.13 0.48
N TYR A 22 -10.36 12.95 0.54
CA TYR A 22 -11.73 12.47 0.35
C TYR A 22 -12.09 12.28 -1.14
N HIS A 23 -11.54 13.09 -2.06
CA HIS A 23 -11.86 13.03 -3.50
C HIS A 23 -10.69 13.49 -4.39
N SER A 24 -10.47 12.81 -5.53
CA SER A 24 -9.69 13.31 -6.67
C SER A 24 -10.41 12.96 -7.97
N ASN A 25 -10.30 13.80 -9.00
CA ASN A 25 -11.06 13.72 -10.26
C ASN A 25 -10.76 12.46 -11.11
N VAL A 26 -9.81 11.61 -10.70
CA VAL A 26 -9.55 10.29 -11.29
C VAL A 26 -9.73 9.22 -10.20
N ARG A 27 -10.82 8.45 -10.31
CA ARG A 27 -11.40 7.62 -9.23
C ARG A 27 -10.50 6.51 -8.69
N TRP A 28 -9.53 6.02 -9.46
CA TRP A 28 -8.62 4.95 -9.05
C TRP A 28 -7.22 5.48 -8.68
N LEU A 29 -6.73 6.56 -9.32
CA LEU A 29 -5.57 7.35 -8.83
C LEU A 29 -5.78 7.88 -7.41
N SER A 30 -7.01 8.27 -7.08
CA SER A 30 -7.34 8.70 -5.72
C SER A 30 -7.22 7.57 -4.72
N ARG A 31 -7.59 6.33 -5.07
CA ARG A 31 -7.62 5.19 -4.14
C ARG A 31 -6.21 4.79 -3.71
N GLY A 32 -5.25 4.72 -4.63
CA GLY A 32 -3.87 4.42 -4.24
C GLY A 32 -3.19 5.53 -3.44
N LYS A 33 -3.46 6.81 -3.78
CA LYS A 33 -2.98 7.93 -2.97
C LYS A 33 -3.59 7.96 -1.57
N VAL A 34 -4.86 7.56 -1.45
CA VAL A 34 -5.52 7.43 -0.14
C VAL A 34 -4.86 6.33 0.69
N LEU A 35 -4.61 5.15 0.12
CA LEU A 35 -3.96 4.05 0.85
C LEU A 35 -2.56 4.44 1.34
N ASN A 36 -1.75 5.08 0.51
CA ASN A 36 -0.43 5.58 0.92
C ASN A 36 -0.53 6.58 2.09
N ARG A 37 -1.50 7.51 2.05
CA ARG A 37 -1.72 8.45 3.16
C ARG A 37 -2.25 7.78 4.42
N VAL A 38 -3.15 6.81 4.28
CA VAL A 38 -3.68 6.04 5.41
C VAL A 38 -2.54 5.25 6.08
N PHE A 39 -1.64 4.66 5.30
CA PHE A 39 -0.47 3.97 5.82
C PHE A 39 0.51 4.92 6.52
N ALA A 40 0.80 6.09 5.91
CA ALA A 40 1.69 7.10 6.47
C ALA A 40 1.15 7.66 7.81
N MET A 41 -0.16 7.95 7.87
CA MET A 41 -0.83 8.50 9.06
C MET A 41 -1.43 7.44 9.99
N ARG A 42 -1.02 6.17 9.88
CA ARG A 42 -1.69 5.07 10.58
C ARG A 42 -1.70 5.22 12.10
N VAL A 43 -0.66 5.84 12.66
CA VAL A 43 -0.54 6.07 14.11
C VAL A 43 -1.52 7.14 14.57
N GLU A 44 -1.56 8.25 13.85
CA GLU A 44 -2.49 9.37 14.06
C GLU A 44 -3.94 8.90 13.89
N LEU A 45 -4.21 8.05 12.89
CA LEU A 45 -5.51 7.44 12.68
C LEU A 45 -5.90 6.50 13.81
N ALA A 46 -4.98 5.66 14.30
CA ALA A 46 -5.24 4.78 15.43
C ALA A 46 -5.64 5.57 16.68
N LEU A 47 -4.86 6.61 17.01
CA LEU A 47 -5.11 7.50 18.15
C LEU A 47 -6.45 8.22 18.01
N PHE A 48 -6.70 8.83 16.85
CA PHE A 48 -7.94 9.53 16.58
C PHE A 48 -9.16 8.60 16.71
N LEU A 49 -9.09 7.38 16.18
CA LEU A 49 -10.18 6.41 16.27
C LEU A 49 -10.40 5.94 17.71
N ARG A 50 -9.32 5.73 18.47
CA ARG A 50 -9.36 5.34 19.88
C ARG A 50 -10.02 6.40 20.76
N GLU A 51 -9.63 7.66 20.61
CA GLU A 51 -10.24 8.79 21.33
C GLU A 51 -11.75 8.89 21.08
N HIS A 52 -12.19 8.46 19.89
CA HIS A 52 -13.59 8.44 19.50
C HIS A 52 -14.28 7.09 19.71
N GLN A 53 -13.65 6.15 20.42
CA GLN A 53 -14.16 4.81 20.72
C GLN A 53 -14.64 4.04 19.47
N HIS A 54 -13.94 4.22 18.35
CA HIS A 54 -14.27 3.57 17.09
C HIS A 54 -13.76 2.12 17.06
N CYS A 55 -14.60 1.20 16.56
CA CYS A 55 -14.29 -0.25 16.51
C CYS A 55 -13.10 -0.66 15.65
N HIS A 56 -12.56 0.24 14.83
CA HIS A 56 -11.40 -0.04 13.96
C HIS A 56 -10.09 0.54 14.48
N ALA A 57 -10.08 1.14 15.69
CA ALA A 57 -8.86 1.70 16.26
C ALA A 57 -7.77 0.61 16.41
N ASP A 58 -8.16 -0.56 16.89
CA ASP A 58 -7.24 -1.68 17.16
C ASP A 58 -6.68 -2.32 15.89
N CYS A 59 -7.33 -2.14 14.72
CA CYS A 59 -6.81 -2.61 13.44
C CYS A 59 -5.43 -1.99 13.13
N PHE A 60 -5.20 -0.74 13.52
CA PHE A 60 -3.93 -0.05 13.25
C PHE A 60 -2.81 -0.40 14.24
N GLU A 61 -3.08 -1.30 15.19
CA GLU A 61 -2.08 -1.92 16.08
C GLU A 61 -1.86 -3.40 15.76
N ASP A 62 -2.75 -4.00 14.98
CA ASP A 62 -2.63 -5.37 14.48
C ASP A 62 -1.54 -5.45 13.40
N SER A 63 -0.52 -6.28 13.66
CA SER A 63 0.65 -6.43 12.79
C SER A 63 0.28 -6.99 11.41
N GLU A 64 -0.64 -7.95 11.35
CA GLU A 64 -1.09 -8.52 10.07
C GLU A 64 -1.81 -7.46 9.22
N PHE A 65 -2.71 -6.68 9.82
CA PHE A 65 -3.40 -5.59 9.14
C PHE A 65 -2.42 -4.53 8.61
N ILE A 66 -1.40 -4.16 9.39
CA ILE A 66 -0.37 -3.21 8.96
C ILE A 66 0.38 -3.74 7.73
N LEU A 67 0.75 -5.03 7.72
CA LEU A 67 1.42 -5.66 6.58
C LEU A 67 0.50 -5.69 5.34
N ILE A 68 -0.78 -6.04 5.51
CA ILE A 68 -1.77 -6.00 4.43
C ILE A 68 -1.90 -4.58 3.87
N LEU A 69 -2.01 -3.58 4.75
CA LEU A 69 -2.13 -2.18 4.35
C LEU A 69 -0.89 -1.67 3.61
N ALA A 70 0.31 -2.06 4.06
CA ALA A 70 1.58 -1.74 3.41
C ALA A 70 1.60 -2.29 1.97
N TYR A 71 1.32 -3.58 1.81
CA TYR A 71 1.23 -4.22 0.50
C TYR A 71 0.18 -3.55 -0.40
N MET A 72 -1.00 -3.25 0.14
CA MET A 72 -2.04 -2.54 -0.61
C MET A 72 -1.56 -1.16 -1.06
N ALA A 73 -0.87 -0.40 -0.21
CA ALA A 73 -0.33 0.89 -0.59
C ALA A 73 0.71 0.77 -1.72
N ASP A 74 1.61 -0.21 -1.66
CA ASP A 74 2.63 -0.49 -2.68
C ASP A 74 2.01 -0.88 -4.04
N ILE A 75 1.11 -1.87 -4.07
CA ILE A 75 0.56 -2.38 -5.33
C ILE A 75 -0.31 -1.32 -6.02
N PHE A 76 -1.05 -0.53 -5.25
CA PHE A 76 -1.83 0.56 -5.81
C PHE A 76 -0.95 1.71 -6.30
N ASP A 77 0.19 2.00 -5.65
CA ASP A 77 1.13 2.99 -6.18
C ASP A 77 1.76 2.52 -7.49
N ALA A 78 2.12 1.25 -7.59
CA ALA A 78 2.62 0.64 -8.82
C ALA A 78 1.61 0.73 -9.97
N LEU A 79 0.32 0.46 -9.70
CA LEU A 79 -0.76 0.62 -10.68
C LEU A 79 -0.99 2.09 -11.06
N ASN A 80 -0.88 3.01 -10.10
CA ASN A 80 -0.92 4.45 -10.36
C ASN A 80 0.22 4.92 -11.26
N HIS A 81 1.41 4.39 -11.03
CA HIS A 81 2.56 4.67 -11.86
C HIS A 81 2.34 4.18 -13.29
N LEU A 82 1.94 2.91 -13.48
CA LEU A 82 1.62 2.34 -14.79
C LEU A 82 0.62 3.21 -15.55
N ASN A 83 -0.49 3.58 -14.90
CA ASN A 83 -1.47 4.37 -15.62
C ASN A 83 -0.98 5.78 -15.95
N ARG A 84 -0.17 6.44 -15.10
CA ARG A 84 0.43 7.72 -15.48
C ARG A 84 1.32 7.57 -16.72
N GLN A 85 2.04 6.46 -16.84
CA GLN A 85 2.80 6.13 -18.05
C GLN A 85 1.89 5.92 -19.27
N MET A 86 0.68 5.38 -19.09
CA MET A 86 -0.28 5.21 -20.18
C MET A 86 -1.06 6.50 -20.55
N GLN A 87 -1.23 7.44 -19.62
CA GLN A 87 -2.04 8.66 -19.79
C GLN A 87 -1.19 9.94 -19.94
N GLY A 88 0.12 9.82 -20.07
CA GLY A 88 1.02 10.95 -20.29
C GLY A 88 0.72 11.69 -21.61
N GLY A 89 0.89 13.01 -21.62
CA GLY A 89 0.77 13.78 -22.85
C GLY A 89 1.81 13.32 -23.88
N GLY A 90 1.35 12.80 -25.02
CA GLY A 90 2.22 12.33 -26.11
C GLY A 90 2.43 10.81 -26.18
N VAL A 91 1.85 10.03 -25.27
CA VAL A 91 1.97 8.56 -25.29
C VAL A 91 1.12 7.98 -26.42
N ASN A 92 1.74 7.24 -27.33
CA ASN A 92 1.03 6.55 -28.40
C ASN A 92 0.58 5.14 -27.96
N ILE A 93 -0.29 4.50 -28.75
CA ILE A 93 -0.87 3.18 -28.41
C ILE A 93 0.21 2.11 -28.23
N ILE A 94 1.28 2.15 -29.01
CA ILE A 94 2.38 1.18 -28.95
C ILE A 94 3.13 1.34 -27.62
N GLU A 95 3.45 2.58 -27.23
CA GLU A 95 4.12 2.87 -25.95
C GLU A 95 3.24 2.49 -24.75
N ALA A 96 1.93 2.73 -24.83
CA ALA A 96 1.00 2.31 -23.78
C ALA A 96 0.95 0.77 -23.64
N GLU A 97 0.94 0.06 -24.77
CA GLU A 97 0.98 -1.41 -24.80
C GLU A 97 2.31 -1.96 -24.28
N GLU A 98 3.44 -1.35 -24.64
CA GLU A 98 4.77 -1.72 -24.12
C GLU A 98 4.85 -1.54 -22.60
N ASN A 99 4.38 -0.41 -22.07
CA ASN A 99 4.33 -0.15 -20.64
C ASN A 99 3.47 -1.18 -19.89
N LEU A 100 2.29 -1.50 -20.44
CA LEU A 100 1.41 -2.53 -19.89
C LEU A 100 2.08 -3.92 -19.91
N ASN A 101 2.70 -4.30 -21.02
CA ASN A 101 3.39 -5.58 -21.17
C ASN A 101 4.62 -5.69 -20.26
N ALA A 102 5.36 -4.59 -20.09
CA ALA A 102 6.47 -4.52 -19.15
C ALA A 102 5.98 -4.71 -17.71
N PHE A 103 4.87 -4.07 -17.32
CA PHE A 103 4.28 -4.24 -16.00
C PHE A 103 3.81 -5.68 -15.76
N LYS A 104 3.11 -6.29 -16.74
CA LYS A 104 2.72 -7.70 -16.68
C LYS A 104 3.89 -8.63 -16.42
N LYS A 105 5.04 -8.41 -17.08
CA LYS A 105 6.25 -9.22 -16.89
C LYS A 105 6.89 -9.05 -15.51
N LYS A 106 6.65 -7.93 -14.82
CA LYS A 106 7.12 -7.72 -13.44
C LYS A 106 6.34 -8.55 -12.42
N LEU A 107 5.03 -8.73 -12.60
CA LEU A 107 4.17 -9.39 -11.60
C LEU A 107 4.59 -10.84 -11.25
N PRO A 108 4.93 -11.72 -12.22
CA PRO A 108 5.47 -13.04 -11.91
C PRO A 108 6.79 -12.99 -11.13
N LEU A 109 7.66 -12.01 -11.43
CA LEU A 109 8.92 -11.83 -10.69
C LEU A 109 8.66 -11.37 -9.26
N TRP A 110 7.68 -10.50 -9.06
CA TRP A 110 7.28 -10.05 -7.73
C TRP A 110 6.71 -11.21 -6.92
N LYS A 111 5.82 -12.00 -7.52
CA LYS A 111 5.29 -13.23 -6.92
C LYS A 111 6.41 -14.17 -6.47
N GLN A 112 7.31 -14.53 -7.39
CA GLN A 112 8.42 -15.42 -7.08
C GLN A 112 9.28 -14.87 -5.93
N ARG A 113 9.53 -13.57 -5.90
CA ARG A 113 10.29 -12.95 -4.80
C ARG A 113 9.53 -13.00 -3.48
N THR A 114 8.24 -12.68 -3.46
CA THR A 114 7.38 -12.80 -2.27
C THR A 114 7.37 -14.24 -1.72
N GLU A 115 7.30 -15.24 -2.58
CA GLU A 115 7.36 -16.67 -2.20
C GLU A 115 8.72 -17.08 -1.59
N ASN A 116 9.77 -16.28 -1.82
CA ASN A 116 11.12 -16.49 -1.28
C ASN A 116 11.49 -15.41 -0.25
N ASP A 117 10.50 -14.81 0.44
CA ASP A 117 10.69 -13.81 1.49
C ASP A 117 11.52 -12.59 1.05
N ASN A 118 11.42 -12.22 -0.23
CA ASN A 118 12.04 -11.03 -0.80
C ASN A 118 10.97 -10.01 -1.18
N PHE A 119 10.88 -8.93 -0.41
CA PHE A 119 9.85 -7.90 -0.55
C PHE A 119 10.36 -6.62 -1.21
N ALA A 120 11.58 -6.61 -1.78
CA ALA A 120 12.21 -5.41 -2.35
C ALA A 120 11.43 -4.69 -3.48
N ASN A 121 10.38 -5.31 -4.04
CA ASN A 121 9.50 -4.65 -5.03
C ASN A 121 8.26 -3.98 -4.41
N VAL A 122 8.01 -4.22 -3.13
CA VAL A 122 6.91 -3.72 -2.32
C VAL A 122 7.53 -3.07 -1.07
N PRO A 123 8.13 -1.87 -1.23
CA PRO A 123 9.04 -1.28 -0.25
C PRO A 123 8.37 -0.94 1.09
N LEU A 124 7.09 -0.57 1.12
CA LEU A 124 6.41 -0.34 2.40
C LEU A 124 6.24 -1.64 3.19
N LEU A 125 5.95 -2.74 2.48
CA LEU A 125 5.91 -4.06 3.11
C LEU A 125 7.30 -4.49 3.59
N ASP A 126 8.33 -4.34 2.76
CA ASP A 126 9.74 -4.65 3.08
C ASP A 126 10.19 -3.90 4.35
N ASP A 127 9.97 -2.58 4.40
CA ASP A 127 10.25 -1.73 5.55
C ASP A 127 9.51 -2.18 6.82
N CYS A 128 8.25 -2.62 6.67
CA CYS A 128 7.47 -3.13 7.79
C CYS A 128 8.05 -4.43 8.34
N VAL A 129 8.43 -5.36 7.46
CA VAL A 129 9.04 -6.63 7.84
C VAL A 129 10.35 -6.39 8.59
N SER A 130 11.24 -5.54 8.05
CA SER A 130 12.52 -5.22 8.71
C SER A 130 12.34 -4.56 10.08
N LYS A 131 11.36 -3.66 10.25
CA LYS A 131 11.11 -3.00 11.54
C LYS A 131 10.51 -3.95 12.60
N ILE A 132 9.78 -4.98 12.18
CA ILE A 132 9.24 -5.99 13.09
C ILE A 132 10.38 -6.88 13.62
N GLU A 133 11.37 -7.20 12.79
CA GLU A 133 12.57 -7.97 13.18
C GLU A 133 13.41 -7.24 14.24
N ASP A 134 13.51 -5.90 14.16
CA ASP A 134 14.30 -5.09 15.10
C ASP A 134 13.68 -4.97 16.50
N VAL A 135 12.35 -5.07 16.63
CA VAL A 135 11.63 -4.82 17.89
C VAL A 135 11.48 -6.07 18.75
N SER A 136 11.42 -7.26 18.15
CA SER A 136 11.14 -8.50 18.89
C SER A 136 12.36 -9.11 19.57
N GLY A 137 13.58 -8.84 19.09
CA GLY A 137 14.81 -9.50 19.58
C GLY A 137 14.79 -11.03 19.50
N ILE A 138 13.76 -11.59 18.85
CA ILE A 138 13.49 -13.02 18.67
C ILE A 138 13.46 -13.22 17.16
N GLY A 139 14.35 -14.09 16.67
CA GLY A 139 14.55 -14.35 15.24
C GLY A 139 13.25 -14.58 14.49
N ASP A 140 13.18 -13.95 13.31
CA ASP A 140 12.22 -14.10 12.22
C ASP A 140 10.73 -14.04 12.62
N ILE A 141 10.22 -12.81 12.84
CA ILE A 141 8.79 -12.57 12.54
C ILE A 141 8.69 -12.39 11.03
N SER A 142 8.74 -13.51 10.33
CA SER A 142 8.46 -13.59 8.89
C SER A 142 6.99 -13.22 8.64
N VAL A 143 6.71 -12.64 7.47
CA VAL A 143 5.33 -12.42 7.01
C VAL A 143 4.56 -13.74 7.14
N PRO A 144 3.36 -13.75 7.77
CA PRO A 144 2.57 -14.97 7.92
C PRO A 144 2.43 -15.70 6.60
N GLU A 145 2.59 -17.02 6.63
CA GLU A 145 2.56 -17.85 5.42
C GLU A 145 1.24 -17.67 4.67
N GLU A 146 0.12 -17.53 5.37
CA GLU A 146 -1.18 -17.23 4.75
C GLU A 146 -1.18 -15.90 4.00
N LEU A 147 -0.55 -14.86 4.57
CA LEU A 147 -0.44 -13.56 3.95
C LEU A 147 0.49 -13.60 2.72
N LYS A 148 1.61 -14.31 2.79
CA LYS A 148 2.50 -14.52 1.63
C LYS A 148 1.76 -15.20 0.48
N GLN A 149 1.01 -16.26 0.77
CA GLN A 149 0.19 -16.96 -0.22
C GLN A 149 -0.91 -16.06 -0.79
N ALA A 150 -1.55 -15.23 0.04
CA ALA A 150 -2.55 -14.27 -0.43
C ALA A 150 -1.95 -13.21 -1.36
N ILE A 151 -0.76 -12.70 -1.05
CA ILE A 151 -0.03 -11.76 -1.91
C ILE A 151 0.33 -12.42 -3.24
N ALA A 152 0.93 -13.60 -3.20
CA ALA A 152 1.33 -14.37 -4.38
C ALA A 152 0.13 -14.69 -5.30
N MET A 153 -1.00 -15.10 -4.70
CA MET A 153 -2.25 -15.34 -5.42
C MET A 153 -2.81 -14.06 -6.03
N HIS A 154 -2.80 -12.94 -5.29
CA HIS A 154 -3.24 -11.65 -5.81
C HIS A 154 -2.40 -11.19 -7.01
N LEU A 155 -1.08 -11.31 -6.96
CA LEU A 155 -0.19 -10.93 -8.07
C LEU A 155 -0.45 -11.77 -9.32
N ASP A 156 -0.72 -13.08 -9.16
CA ASP A 156 -1.08 -13.98 -10.27
C ASP A 156 -2.45 -13.60 -10.89
N VAL A 157 -3.46 -13.35 -10.05
CA VAL A 157 -4.79 -12.90 -10.50
C VAL A 157 -4.69 -11.54 -11.20
N LEU A 158 -3.91 -10.61 -10.65
CA LEU A 158 -3.69 -9.29 -11.25
C LEU A 158 -3.04 -9.42 -12.63
N ALA A 159 -1.99 -10.23 -12.76
CA ALA A 159 -1.33 -10.46 -14.05
C ALA A 159 -2.30 -11.02 -15.10
N LYS A 160 -3.16 -11.96 -14.71
CA LYS A 160 -4.20 -12.52 -15.58
C LYS A 160 -5.26 -11.50 -15.96
N SER A 161 -5.70 -10.65 -15.02
CA SER A 161 -6.73 -9.64 -15.25
C SER A 161 -6.30 -8.57 -16.26
N LEU A 162 -5.00 -8.31 -16.38
CA LEU A 162 -4.46 -7.35 -17.34
C LEU A 162 -4.41 -7.90 -18.78
N ASN A 163 -4.70 -9.19 -19.01
CA ASN A 163 -4.57 -9.82 -20.33
C ASN A 163 -5.69 -9.51 -21.32
N GLY A 164 -6.81 -8.93 -20.88
CA GLY A 164 -7.95 -8.59 -21.76
C GLY A 164 -8.78 -9.83 -22.10
#